data_AF-A0A067L3L0-F1
#
_entry.id   AF-A0A067L3L0-F1
#
_cell.length_a   1.000
_cell.length_b   1.000
_cell.length_c   1.000
_cell.angle_alpha   90.00
_cell.angle_beta   90.00
_cell.angle_gamma   90.00
#
_symmetry.space_group_name_H-M   'P 1'
#
loop_
_entity.id
_entity.type
_entity.pdbx_description
1 polymer ?
#
loop_
_entity_poly.entity_id
_entity_poly.type
_entity_poly.pdbx_seq_one_letter_code
_entity_poly.pdbx_strand_id
1 'polypeptide(L)'
;MQTILSLGNALNQGTARGSAVGFRLDSLLKLTETRARNNKMTLMHYLCKVLADKLPELLDFSKDLPSLEPASKIQLKFLAEEMQAISKGLEKVVQELSISESDGPVSANFHKILKEFLRFAEAEVRSLASLYSGVGRNVDALILYFGEDPARCPFEQVVSTMLNFVRLFNKAHDENCKQLEIEMRKAAESDKSKIGVSQGSESLLSATIGSGDVK
;
A
#
# COMPACT_ATOMS: atom_id res chain seq x y z
N MET A 1 3.15 -1.85 11.40
CA MET A 1 3.18 -0.54 12.10
C MET A 1 3.99 -0.56 13.39
N GLN A 2 3.77 -1.50 14.32
CA GLN A 2 4.50 -1.51 15.61
C GLN A 2 6.02 -1.53 15.48
N THR A 3 6.57 -2.32 14.55
CA THR A 3 8.03 -2.37 14.28
C THR A 3 8.58 -1.00 13.87
N ILE A 4 7.81 -0.22 13.09
CA ILE A 4 8.17 1.14 12.69
C ILE A 4 8.19 2.07 13.90
N LEU A 5 7.18 1.98 14.77
CA LEU A 5 7.12 2.79 16.00
C LEU A 5 8.31 2.49 16.92
N SER A 6 8.59 1.21 17.17
CA SER A 6 9.73 0.79 18.00
C SER A 6 11.06 1.29 17.45
N LEU A 7 11.25 1.18 16.13
CA LEU A 7 12.45 1.68 15.44
C LEU A 7 12.56 3.20 15.53
N GLY A 8 11.44 3.91 15.31
CA GLY A 8 11.37 5.36 15.45
C GLY A 8 11.70 5.83 16.87
N ASN A 9 11.14 5.20 17.90
CA ASN A 9 11.44 5.52 19.29
C ASN A 9 12.91 5.27 19.64
N ALA A 10 13.49 4.16 19.19
CA ALA A 10 14.90 3.86 19.42
C ALA A 10 15.82 4.91 18.79
N LEU A 11 15.53 5.32 17.55
CA LEU A 11 16.31 6.35 16.85
C LEU A 11 16.17 7.75 17.46
N ASN A 12 15.02 8.05 18.04
CA ASN A 12 14.73 9.35 18.64
C ASN A 12 14.93 9.36 20.16
N GLN A 13 15.58 8.34 20.73
CA GLN A 13 15.82 8.24 22.18
C GLN A 13 16.54 9.50 22.70
N GLY A 14 16.06 10.03 23.82
CA GLY A 14 16.58 11.28 24.41
C GLY A 14 16.05 12.57 23.78
N THR A 15 15.19 12.48 22.75
CA THR A 15 14.46 13.63 22.20
C THR A 15 12.99 13.59 22.61
N ALA A 16 12.25 14.68 22.37
CA ALA A 16 10.79 14.72 22.56
C ALA A 16 10.02 13.66 21.72
N ARG A 17 10.65 13.06 20.70
CA ARG A 17 10.06 12.03 19.84
C ARG A 17 10.45 10.60 20.22
N GLY A 18 11.27 10.40 21.26
CA GLY A 18 11.81 9.09 21.65
C GLY A 18 10.90 8.20 22.49
N SER A 19 9.68 8.65 22.80
CA SER A 19 8.69 7.91 23.60
C SER A 19 7.29 8.11 23.03
N ALA A 20 7.19 8.12 21.70
CA ALA A 20 5.92 8.25 21.01
C ALA A 20 5.07 6.98 21.22
N VAL A 21 3.76 7.17 21.38
CA VAL A 21 2.76 6.09 21.44
C VAL A 21 2.18 5.76 20.05
N GLY A 22 2.45 6.61 19.06
CA GLY A 22 2.00 6.49 17.69
C GLY A 22 2.66 7.55 16.81
N PHE A 23 2.39 7.50 15.51
CA PHE A 23 2.88 8.47 14.53
C PHE A 23 1.81 8.74 13.47
N ARG A 24 1.87 9.91 12.86
CA ARG A 24 0.95 10.32 11.79
C ARG A 24 1.24 9.56 10.50
N LEU A 25 0.22 9.33 9.68
CA LEU A 25 0.32 8.44 8.52
C LEU A 25 1.39 8.88 7.51
N ASP A 26 1.55 10.18 7.33
CA ASP A 26 2.57 10.82 6.48
C ASP A 26 4.01 10.40 6.85
N SER A 27 4.24 10.03 8.11
CA SER A 27 5.55 9.69 8.65
C SER A 27 6.09 8.36 8.08
N LEU A 28 5.22 7.54 7.50
CA LEU A 28 5.62 6.36 6.74
C LEU A 28 6.55 6.69 5.57
N LEU A 29 6.33 7.82 4.90
CA LEU A 29 7.11 8.19 3.72
C LEU A 29 8.54 8.65 4.08
N LYS A 30 8.71 9.19 5.30
CA LYS A 30 9.99 9.67 5.85
C LYS A 30 11.00 8.54 6.11
N LEU A 31 10.56 7.28 6.12
CA LEU A 31 11.45 6.11 6.24
C LEU A 31 12.44 5.99 5.07
N THR A 32 12.10 6.56 3.91
CA THR A 32 13.01 6.58 2.75
C THR A 32 13.99 7.76 2.78
N GLU A 33 13.70 8.80 3.56
CA GLU A 33 14.53 9.99 3.70
C GLU A 33 15.64 9.81 4.74
N THR A 34 15.39 9.01 5.78
CA THR A 34 16.39 8.72 6.81
C THR A 34 17.41 7.70 6.30
N ARG A 35 18.68 8.08 6.23
CA ARG A 35 19.78 7.25 5.70
C ARG A 35 20.81 6.87 6.75
N ALA A 36 21.42 5.70 6.60
CA ALA A 36 22.60 5.33 7.36
C ALA A 36 23.78 6.25 7.02
N ARG A 37 24.76 6.35 7.94
CA ARG A 37 25.95 7.23 7.80
C ARG A 37 26.72 7.02 6.48
N ASN A 38 26.72 5.79 5.95
CA ASN A 38 27.40 5.45 4.70
C ASN A 38 26.55 5.76 3.45
N ASN A 39 25.36 6.35 3.58
CA ASN A 39 24.38 6.64 2.54
C ASN A 39 23.91 5.45 1.68
N LYS A 40 24.34 4.22 2.01
CA LYS A 40 24.05 3.01 1.22
C LYS A 40 22.65 2.44 1.47
N MET A 41 22.04 2.74 2.61
CA MET A 41 20.72 2.22 2.96
C MET A 41 19.85 3.29 3.64
N THR A 42 18.55 3.19 3.42
CA THR A 42 17.54 4.00 4.13
C THR A 42 16.98 3.24 5.33
N LEU A 43 16.22 3.92 6.19
CA LEU A 43 15.52 3.28 7.29
C LEU A 43 14.48 2.26 6.80
N MET A 44 13.85 2.49 5.64
CA MET A 44 12.98 1.51 4.98
C MET A 44 13.73 0.21 4.64
N HIS A 45 14.94 0.30 4.08
CA HIS A 45 15.75 -0.89 3.80
C HIS A 45 16.09 -1.64 5.07
N TYR A 46 16.47 -0.92 6.13
CA TYR A 46 16.76 -1.53 7.41
C TYR A 46 15.53 -2.22 8.01
N LEU A 47 14.36 -1.58 7.95
CA LEU A 47 13.09 -2.18 8.35
C LEU A 47 12.83 -3.49 7.61
N CYS A 48 12.97 -3.53 6.29
CA CYS A 48 12.77 -4.75 5.50
C CYS A 48 13.75 -5.86 5.90
N LYS A 49 15.01 -5.53 6.26
CA LYS A 49 15.98 -6.52 6.77
C LYS A 49 15.59 -7.05 8.14
N VAL A 50 15.15 -6.19 9.05
CA VAL A 50 14.68 -6.59 10.38
C VAL A 50 13.46 -7.50 10.27
N LEU A 51 12.51 -7.17 9.38
CA LEU A 51 11.35 -8.01 9.12
C LEU A 51 11.74 -9.35 8.50
N ALA A 52 12.63 -9.38 7.51
CA ALA A 52 13.11 -10.63 6.93
C ALA A 52 13.76 -11.58 7.96
N ASP A 53 14.47 -11.03 8.94
CA ASP A 53 15.14 -11.82 9.99
C ASP A 53 14.18 -12.24 11.12
N LYS A 54 13.22 -11.39 11.50
CA LYS A 54 12.40 -11.59 12.71
C LYS A 54 10.95 -11.96 12.47
N LEU A 55 10.35 -11.43 11.40
CA LEU A 55 8.93 -11.51 11.08
C LEU A 55 8.73 -11.60 9.55
N PRO A 56 9.26 -12.65 8.89
CA PRO A 56 9.26 -12.76 7.43
C PRO A 56 7.85 -12.81 6.83
N GLU A 57 6.85 -13.26 7.59
CA GLU A 57 5.43 -13.25 7.21
C GLU A 57 4.86 -11.84 6.99
N LEU A 58 5.54 -10.80 7.46
CA LEU A 58 5.12 -9.42 7.23
C LEU A 58 5.71 -8.82 5.95
N LEU A 59 6.59 -9.52 5.23
CA LEU A 59 7.21 -9.01 4.00
C LEU A 59 6.22 -8.92 2.84
N ASP A 60 5.18 -9.75 2.84
CA ASP A 60 4.19 -9.81 1.77
C ASP A 60 2.80 -9.31 2.18
N PHE A 61 2.71 -8.53 3.26
CA PHE A 61 1.47 -7.86 3.71
C PHE A 61 0.74 -7.08 2.61
N SER A 62 1.47 -6.64 1.58
CA SER A 62 0.89 -5.93 0.43
C SER A 62 -0.09 -6.79 -0.38
N LYS A 63 0.02 -8.13 -0.30
CA LYS A 63 -0.93 -9.07 -0.92
C LYS A 63 -2.31 -9.04 -0.27
N ASP A 64 -2.40 -8.67 1.00
CA ASP A 64 -3.66 -8.54 1.74
C ASP A 64 -4.40 -7.23 1.40
N LEU A 65 -3.81 -6.37 0.57
CA LEU A 65 -4.34 -5.07 0.18
C LEU A 65 -4.63 -4.96 -1.33
N PRO A 66 -5.30 -5.94 -1.97
CA PRO A 66 -5.48 -5.94 -3.43
C PRO A 66 -6.34 -4.76 -3.92
N SER A 67 -7.24 -4.26 -3.08
CA SER A 67 -8.12 -3.14 -3.39
C SER A 67 -7.47 -1.77 -3.22
N LEU A 68 -6.24 -1.67 -2.69
CA LEU A 68 -5.61 -0.39 -2.38
C LEU A 68 -5.36 0.48 -3.62
N GLU A 69 -4.85 -0.13 -4.70
CA GLU A 69 -4.59 0.59 -5.96
C GLU A 69 -5.88 0.96 -6.72
N PRO A 70 -6.90 0.10 -6.82
CA PRO A 70 -8.21 0.53 -7.30
C PRO A 70 -8.82 1.66 -6.45
N ALA A 71 -8.74 1.54 -5.12
CA ALA A 71 -9.28 2.54 -4.20
C ALA A 71 -8.61 3.91 -4.35
N SER A 72 -7.31 3.96 -4.64
CA SER A 72 -6.59 5.23 -4.86
C SER A 72 -7.02 5.97 -6.12
N LYS A 73 -7.82 5.35 -6.99
CA LYS A 73 -8.35 5.96 -8.22
C LYS A 73 -9.77 6.51 -8.04
N ILE A 74 -10.40 6.24 -6.90
CA ILE A 74 -11.73 6.74 -6.57
C ILE A 74 -11.64 8.20 -6.16
N GLN A 75 -12.56 9.02 -6.67
CA GLN A 75 -12.75 10.40 -6.24
C GLN A 75 -14.11 10.52 -5.57
N LEU A 76 -14.14 10.73 -4.25
CA LEU A 76 -15.38 10.75 -3.47
C LEU A 76 -16.30 11.90 -3.87
N LYS A 77 -15.71 13.00 -4.38
CA LYS A 77 -16.47 14.12 -4.93
C LYS A 77 -17.34 13.68 -6.12
N PHE A 78 -16.78 12.98 -7.10
CA PHE A 78 -17.54 12.50 -8.25
C PHE A 78 -18.59 11.47 -7.84
N LEU A 79 -18.25 10.60 -6.88
CA LEU A 79 -19.23 9.66 -6.33
C LEU A 79 -20.44 10.38 -5.70
N ALA A 80 -20.20 11.49 -4.99
CA ALA A 80 -21.27 12.32 -4.41
C ALA A 80 -22.11 13.02 -5.48
N GLU A 81 -21.46 13.56 -6.53
CA GLU A 81 -22.13 14.21 -7.65
C GLU A 81 -23.05 13.24 -8.41
N GLU A 82 -22.58 12.03 -8.71
CA GLU A 82 -23.37 10.99 -9.37
C GLU A 82 -24.57 10.54 -8.51
N MET A 83 -24.36 10.33 -7.19
CA MET A 83 -25.46 10.01 -6.27
C MET A 83 -26.51 11.11 -6.23
N GLN A 84 -26.09 12.38 -6.22
CA GLN A 84 -27.00 13.53 -6.26
C GLN A 84 -27.75 13.60 -7.59
N ALA A 85 -27.07 13.37 -8.72
CA ALA A 85 -27.67 13.39 -10.04
C ALA A 85 -28.78 12.33 -10.18
N ILE A 86 -28.50 11.10 -9.71
CA ILE A 86 -29.48 9.99 -9.70
C ILE A 86 -30.68 10.34 -8.81
N SER A 87 -30.44 10.86 -7.61
CA SER A 87 -31.51 11.23 -6.67
C SER A 87 -32.42 12.32 -7.25
N LYS A 88 -31.83 13.39 -7.80
CA LYS A 88 -32.57 14.47 -8.48
C LYS A 88 -33.30 13.99 -9.73
N GLY A 89 -32.70 13.05 -10.47
CA GLY A 89 -33.34 12.42 -11.61
C GLY A 89 -34.63 11.73 -11.20
N LEU A 90 -34.57 10.88 -10.16
CA LEU A 90 -35.74 10.21 -9.62
C LEU A 90 -36.81 11.19 -9.11
N GLU A 91 -36.41 12.24 -8.38
CA GLU A 91 -37.33 13.30 -7.93
C GLU A 91 -38.10 13.94 -9.08
N LYS A 92 -37.42 14.22 -10.20
CA LYS A 92 -38.07 14.76 -11.41
C LYS A 92 -39.08 13.79 -12.01
N VAL A 93 -38.76 12.49 -12.06
CA VAL A 93 -39.70 11.47 -12.57
C VAL A 93 -40.95 11.36 -11.69
N VAL A 94 -40.77 11.42 -10.36
CA VAL A 94 -41.87 11.42 -9.40
C VAL A 94 -42.74 12.68 -9.56
N GLN A 95 -42.11 13.84 -9.77
CA GLN A 95 -42.83 15.10 -10.04
C GLN A 95 -43.61 15.02 -11.35
N GLU A 96 -43.02 14.49 -12.42
CA GLU A 96 -43.69 14.34 -13.71
C GLU A 96 -44.94 13.45 -13.60
N LEU A 97 -44.85 12.33 -12.86
CA LEU A 97 -46.01 11.48 -12.58
C LEU A 97 -47.14 12.26 -11.89
N SER A 98 -46.78 13.17 -10.97
CA SER A 98 -47.75 13.97 -10.22
C SER A 98 -48.39 15.04 -11.09
N ILE A 99 -47.64 15.65 -12.02
CA ILE A 99 -48.14 16.67 -12.94
C ILE A 99 -49.09 16.06 -13.99
N SER A 100 -48.75 14.89 -14.52
CA SER A 100 -49.52 14.23 -15.57
C SER A 100 -50.90 13.73 -15.14
N GLU A 101 -51.20 13.74 -13.83
CA GLU A 101 -52.54 13.45 -13.29
C GLU A 101 -53.60 14.42 -13.84
N SER A 102 -53.20 15.65 -14.19
CA SER A 102 -54.07 16.68 -14.72
C SER A 102 -54.36 16.55 -16.24
N ASP A 103 -53.67 15.68 -16.96
CA ASP A 103 -53.76 15.54 -18.42
C ASP A 103 -55.00 14.75 -18.89
N GLY A 104 -55.73 14.12 -17.97
CA GLY A 104 -56.92 13.33 -18.29
C GLY A 104 -56.59 11.99 -19.00
N PRO A 105 -57.52 11.41 -19.79
CA PRO A 105 -57.38 10.05 -20.31
C PRO A 105 -56.16 9.80 -21.22
N VAL A 106 -55.60 10.86 -21.82
CA VAL A 106 -54.46 10.75 -22.74
C VAL A 106 -53.18 10.27 -22.03
N SER A 107 -53.02 10.55 -20.74
CA SER A 107 -51.86 10.14 -19.94
C SER A 107 -52.01 8.74 -19.31
N ALA A 108 -53.10 8.01 -19.54
CA ALA A 108 -53.37 6.72 -18.90
C ALA A 108 -52.26 5.68 -19.14
N ASN A 109 -51.76 5.57 -20.37
CA ASN A 109 -50.66 4.65 -20.70
C ASN A 109 -49.33 5.12 -20.09
N PHE A 110 -49.08 6.43 -20.09
CA PHE A 110 -47.91 7.05 -19.48
C PHE A 110 -47.87 6.75 -17.96
N HIS A 111 -48.97 6.98 -17.23
CA HIS A 111 -49.08 6.67 -15.81
C HIS A 111 -48.79 5.20 -15.50
N LYS A 112 -49.33 4.27 -16.30
CA LYS A 112 -49.13 2.84 -16.09
C LYS A 112 -47.64 2.49 -16.19
N ILE A 113 -46.98 2.91 -17.27
CA ILE A 113 -45.56 2.63 -17.52
C ILE A 113 -44.69 3.31 -16.46
N LEU A 114 -44.98 4.58 -16.13
CA LEU A 114 -44.17 5.35 -15.20
C LEU A 114 -44.27 4.82 -13.77
N LYS A 115 -45.45 4.38 -13.32
CA LYS A 115 -45.63 3.74 -12.01
C LYS A 115 -44.85 2.42 -11.92
N GLU A 116 -44.84 1.62 -12.98
CA GLU A 116 -44.07 0.37 -13.02
C GLU A 116 -42.57 0.65 -12.95
N PHE A 117 -42.08 1.62 -13.73
CA PHE A 117 -40.69 2.08 -13.68
C PHE A 117 -40.30 2.59 -12.29
N LEU A 118 -41.12 3.46 -11.69
CA LEU A 118 -40.84 4.06 -10.38
C LEU A 118 -40.74 3.02 -9.27
N ARG A 119 -41.58 1.97 -9.28
CA ARG A 119 -41.48 0.87 -8.30
C ARG A 119 -40.08 0.22 -8.30
N PHE A 120 -39.47 0.07 -9.47
CA PHE A 120 -38.12 -0.48 -9.60
C PHE A 120 -37.06 0.58 -9.26
N ALA A 121 -37.15 1.77 -9.87
CA ALA A 121 -36.15 2.82 -9.72
C ALA A 121 -36.03 3.32 -8.27
N GLU A 122 -37.13 3.48 -7.54
CA GLU A 122 -37.10 3.87 -6.13
C GLU A 122 -36.39 2.85 -5.24
N ALA A 123 -36.56 1.55 -5.52
CA ALA A 123 -35.90 0.48 -4.78
C ALA A 123 -34.38 0.49 -5.04
N GLU A 124 -33.98 0.63 -6.30
CA GLU A 124 -32.57 0.70 -6.70
C GLU A 124 -31.88 1.95 -6.12
N VAL A 125 -32.50 3.13 -6.23
CA VAL A 125 -31.93 4.38 -5.68
C VAL A 125 -31.81 4.32 -4.15
N ARG A 126 -32.78 3.70 -3.47
CA ARG A 126 -32.70 3.46 -2.02
C ARG A 126 -31.55 2.52 -1.65
N SER A 127 -31.37 1.44 -2.41
CA SER A 127 -30.26 0.51 -2.24
C SER A 127 -28.92 1.22 -2.43
N LEU A 128 -28.78 2.00 -3.52
CA LEU A 128 -27.60 2.79 -3.82
C LEU A 128 -27.28 3.82 -2.73
N ALA A 129 -28.29 4.53 -2.23
CA ALA A 129 -28.13 5.50 -1.14
C ALA A 129 -27.61 4.84 0.16
N SER A 130 -28.07 3.62 0.46
CA SER A 130 -27.58 2.83 1.60
C SER A 130 -26.11 2.45 1.43
N LEU A 131 -25.72 1.98 0.24
CA LEU A 131 -24.33 1.66 -0.08
C LEU A 131 -23.43 2.89 0.00
N TYR A 132 -23.86 4.02 -0.60
CA TYR A 132 -23.15 5.29 -0.54
C TYR A 132 -22.95 5.79 0.90
N SER A 133 -24.00 5.70 1.73
CA SER A 133 -23.91 6.00 3.15
C SER A 133 -22.92 5.09 3.89
N GLY A 134 -22.84 3.81 3.50
CA GLY A 134 -21.85 2.87 3.99
C GLY A 134 -20.42 3.26 3.64
N VAL A 135 -20.18 3.73 2.41
CA VAL A 135 -18.87 4.26 1.99
C VAL A 135 -18.44 5.42 2.88
N GLY A 136 -19.31 6.40 3.12
CA GLY A 136 -19.01 7.53 4.00
C GLY A 136 -18.56 7.09 5.41
N ARG A 137 -19.34 6.20 6.06
CA ARG A 137 -18.97 5.67 7.39
C ARG A 137 -17.64 4.92 7.39
N ASN A 138 -17.38 4.10 6.38
CA ASN A 138 -16.14 3.33 6.29
C ASN A 138 -14.93 4.23 6.03
N VAL A 139 -15.09 5.28 5.23
CA VAL A 139 -14.06 6.30 4.99
C VAL A 139 -13.70 7.00 6.29
N ASP A 140 -14.69 7.49 7.04
CA ASP A 140 -14.45 8.16 8.32
C ASP A 140 -13.76 7.22 9.32
N ALA A 141 -14.25 5.98 9.43
CA ALA A 141 -13.66 4.97 10.32
C ALA A 141 -12.20 4.66 9.94
N LEU A 142 -11.87 4.57 8.65
CA LEU A 142 -10.51 4.34 8.16
C LEU A 142 -9.57 5.50 8.53
N ILE A 143 -10.01 6.74 8.32
CA ILE A 143 -9.22 7.94 8.62
C ILE A 143 -8.97 8.02 10.13
N LEU A 144 -10.01 7.81 10.94
CA LEU A 144 -9.92 7.79 12.40
C LEU A 144 -9.03 6.66 12.93
N TYR A 145 -9.05 5.48 12.29
CA TYR A 145 -8.20 4.35 12.66
C TYR A 145 -6.70 4.70 12.60
N PHE A 146 -6.29 5.52 11.63
CA PHE A 146 -4.91 6.01 11.53
C PHE A 146 -4.63 7.26 12.38
N GLY A 147 -5.58 7.69 13.22
CA GLY A 147 -5.43 8.89 14.06
C GLY A 147 -5.42 10.20 13.28
N GLU A 148 -6.00 10.19 12.07
CA GLU A 148 -6.17 11.36 11.22
C GLU A 148 -7.58 11.96 11.44
N ASP A 149 -7.73 13.24 11.09
CA ASP A 149 -9.01 13.97 11.22
C ASP A 149 -9.75 13.93 9.87
N PRO A 150 -10.95 13.31 9.76
CA PRO A 150 -11.74 13.28 8.52
C PRO A 150 -12.06 14.65 7.94
N ALA A 151 -12.12 15.71 8.76
CA ALA A 151 -12.35 17.07 8.28
C ALA A 151 -11.11 17.70 7.61
N ARG A 152 -9.91 17.11 7.82
CA ARG A 152 -8.63 17.68 7.39
C ARG A 152 -7.78 16.74 6.54
N CYS A 153 -8.08 15.45 6.56
CA CYS A 153 -7.37 14.41 5.82
C CYS A 153 -8.36 13.69 4.91
N PRO A 154 -8.42 14.03 3.61
CA PRO A 154 -9.32 13.37 2.68
C PRO A 154 -8.93 11.90 2.47
N PHE A 155 -9.92 11.07 2.17
CA PHE A 155 -9.75 9.65 1.85
C PHE A 155 -8.62 9.41 0.85
N GLU A 156 -8.61 10.18 -0.24
CA GLU A 156 -7.66 10.10 -1.34
C GLU A 156 -6.21 10.27 -0.85
N GLN A 157 -6.00 11.16 0.13
CA GLN A 157 -4.68 11.33 0.75
C GLN A 157 -4.28 10.10 1.56
N VAL A 158 -5.19 9.51 2.34
CA VAL A 158 -4.92 8.30 3.13
C VAL A 158 -4.55 7.13 2.22
N VAL A 159 -5.38 6.82 1.22
CA VAL A 159 -5.10 5.70 0.31
C VAL A 159 -3.86 5.93 -0.56
N SER A 160 -3.61 7.17 -1.00
CA SER A 160 -2.38 7.51 -1.74
C SER A 160 -1.14 7.33 -0.87
N THR A 161 -1.17 7.79 0.38
CA THR A 161 -0.05 7.64 1.32
C THR A 161 0.25 6.16 1.59
N MET A 162 -0.80 5.36 1.84
CA MET A 162 -0.67 3.91 2.02
C MET A 162 -0.12 3.20 0.77
N LEU A 163 -0.64 3.54 -0.42
CA LEU A 163 -0.17 2.96 -1.68
C LEU A 163 1.31 3.29 -1.94
N ASN A 164 1.71 4.53 -1.69
CA ASN A 164 3.09 4.96 -1.82
C ASN A 164 4.00 4.24 -0.82
N PHE A 165 3.57 4.10 0.43
CA PHE A 165 4.30 3.33 1.43
C PHE A 165 4.49 1.88 0.98
N VAL A 166 3.44 1.19 0.51
CA VAL A 166 3.51 -0.19 0.00
C VAL A 166 4.52 -0.30 -1.15
N ARG A 167 4.44 0.61 -2.13
CA ARG A 167 5.37 0.61 -3.27
C ARG A 167 6.82 0.82 -2.85
N LEU A 168 7.06 1.76 -1.94
CA LEU A 168 8.40 2.05 -1.43
C LEU A 168 8.95 0.89 -0.58
N PHE A 169 8.09 0.25 0.22
CA PHE A 169 8.44 -0.93 1.01
C PHE A 169 8.85 -2.09 0.11
N ASN A 170 8.00 -2.46 -0.86
CA ASN A 170 8.27 -3.55 -1.79
C ASN A 170 9.56 -3.30 -2.59
N LYS A 171 9.75 -2.07 -3.07
CA LYS A 171 10.99 -1.68 -3.76
C LYS A 171 12.22 -1.86 -2.86
N ALA A 172 12.18 -1.37 -1.62
CA ALA A 172 13.31 -1.51 -0.70
C ALA A 172 13.59 -2.97 -0.32
N HIS A 173 12.54 -3.80 -0.24
CA HIS A 173 12.68 -5.24 -0.03
C HIS A 173 13.35 -5.92 -1.24
N ASP A 174 12.89 -5.65 -2.46
CA ASP A 174 13.48 -6.18 -3.69
C ASP A 174 14.95 -5.77 -3.85
N GLU A 175 15.28 -4.50 -3.54
CA GLU A 175 16.65 -3.98 -3.57
C GLU A 175 17.55 -4.71 -2.55
N ASN A 176 17.05 -4.99 -1.35
CA ASN A 176 17.75 -5.80 -0.36
C ASN A 176 18.01 -7.24 -0.85
N CYS A 177 17.01 -7.90 -1.44
CA CYS A 177 17.14 -9.26 -1.97
C CYS A 177 18.20 -9.32 -3.07
N LYS A 178 18.17 -8.38 -4.02
CA LYS A 178 19.19 -8.27 -5.09
C LYS A 178 20.59 -8.05 -4.53
N GLN A 179 20.73 -7.18 -3.53
CA GLN A 179 22.02 -6.92 -2.90
C GLN A 179 22.56 -8.18 -2.20
N LEU A 180 21.70 -8.93 -1.50
CA LEU A 180 22.08 -10.18 -0.87
C LEU A 180 22.53 -11.23 -1.91
N GLU A 181 21.82 -11.37 -3.02
CA GLU A 181 22.21 -12.26 -4.12
C GLU A 181 23.59 -11.91 -4.70
N ILE A 182 23.87 -10.61 -4.91
CA ILE A 182 25.17 -10.13 -5.40
C ILE A 182 26.28 -10.46 -4.40
N GLU A 183 26.04 -10.24 -3.11
CA GLU A 183 27.00 -10.55 -2.04
C GLU A 183 27.29 -12.05 -1.96
N MET A 184 26.27 -12.91 -2.05
CA MET A 184 26.42 -14.36 -2.07
C MET A 184 27.21 -14.85 -3.30
N ARG A 185 26.97 -14.28 -4.49
CA ARG A 185 27.74 -14.61 -5.71
C ARG A 185 29.22 -14.24 -5.57
N LYS A 186 29.51 -13.03 -5.09
CA LYS A 186 30.89 -12.57 -4.87
C LYS A 186 31.63 -13.41 -3.82
N ALA A 187 30.94 -13.81 -2.75
CA ALA A 187 31.51 -14.70 -1.74
C ALA A 187 31.85 -16.07 -2.34
N ALA A 188 30.93 -16.66 -3.11
CA ALA A 188 31.15 -17.95 -3.77
C ALA A 188 32.29 -17.91 -4.81
N GLU A 189 32.45 -16.81 -5.54
CA GLU A 189 33.58 -16.60 -6.47
C GLU A 189 34.91 -16.46 -5.73
N SER A 190 34.95 -15.68 -4.63
CA SER A 190 36.15 -15.52 -3.81
C SER A 190 36.61 -16.83 -3.18
N ASP A 191 35.68 -17.66 -2.72
CA ASP A 191 36.01 -18.97 -2.14
C ASP A 191 36.53 -19.95 -3.21
N LYS A 192 35.97 -19.93 -4.42
CA LYS A 192 36.52 -20.70 -5.56
C LYS A 192 37.93 -20.26 -5.92
N SER A 193 38.22 -18.96 -5.93
CA SER A 193 39.58 -18.45 -6.21
C SER A 193 40.58 -18.83 -5.12
N LYS A 194 40.19 -18.85 -3.84
CA LYS A 194 41.07 -19.27 -2.73
C LYS A 194 41.39 -20.77 -2.79
N ILE A 195 40.41 -21.61 -3.14
CA ILE A 195 40.62 -23.07 -3.29
C ILE A 195 41.56 -23.36 -4.48
N GLY A 196 41.40 -22.65 -5.61
CA GLY A 196 42.29 -22.80 -6.76
C GLY A 196 43.74 -22.37 -6.52
N VAL A 197 43.96 -21.33 -5.70
CA VAL A 197 45.32 -20.86 -5.32
C VAL A 197 45.99 -21.83 -4.32
N SER A 198 45.23 -22.46 -3.42
CA SER A 198 45.76 -23.48 -2.50
C SER A 198 46.22 -24.74 -3.23
N GLN A 199 45.47 -25.20 -4.24
CA GLN A 199 45.87 -26.38 -5.04
C GLN A 199 47.04 -26.09 -5.99
N GLY A 200 47.17 -24.86 -6.50
CA GLY A 200 48.31 -24.46 -7.34
C GLY A 200 49.63 -24.31 -6.57
N SER A 201 49.57 -23.96 -5.29
CA SER A 201 50.77 -23.78 -4.44
C SER A 201 51.33 -25.09 -3.89
N GLU A 202 50.48 -26.08 -3.58
CA GLU A 202 50.93 -27.44 -3.22
C GLU A 202 51.61 -28.16 -4.41
N SER A 203 51.11 -27.95 -5.63
CA SER A 203 51.70 -28.49 -6.87
C SER A 203 53.12 -27.95 -7.15
N LEU A 204 53.35 -26.65 -6.94
CA LEU A 204 54.67 -26.02 -7.16
C LEU A 204 55.71 -26.40 -6.11
N LEU A 205 55.29 -26.62 -4.85
CA LEU A 205 56.19 -27.09 -3.78
C LEU A 205 56.59 -28.56 -3.98
N SER A 206 55.70 -29.42 -4.49
CA SER A 206 56.02 -30.82 -4.83
C SER A 206 57.03 -30.95 -5.97
N ALA A 207 57.09 -30.00 -6.91
CA ALA A 207 57.96 -30.10 -8.08
C ALA A 207 59.42 -29.70 -7.83
N THR A 208 59.75 -29.08 -6.69
CA THR A 208 61.08 -28.49 -6.44
C THR A 208 62.02 -29.41 -5.62
N ILE A 209 61.55 -30.55 -5.09
CA ILE A 209 62.34 -31.43 -4.20
C ILE A 209 62.99 -32.62 -4.95
N GLY A 210 62.71 -32.82 -6.24
CA GLY A 210 63.14 -34.01 -7.00
C GLY A 210 64.32 -33.83 -7.94
N SER A 211 65.43 -33.18 -7.56
CA SER A 211 66.69 -33.24 -8.34
C SER A 211 67.89 -32.79 -7.49
N GLY A 212 68.36 -33.67 -6.61
CA GLY A 212 69.58 -33.44 -5.83
C GLY A 212 70.27 -34.76 -5.50
N ASP A 213 71.37 -35.01 -6.23
CA ASP A 213 72.47 -35.96 -5.97
C ASP A 213 72.11 -37.47 -6.01
N VAL A 214 73.00 -38.40 -6.38
CA VAL A 214 74.39 -38.59 -5.98
C VAL A 214 75.14 -39.45 -7.03
N LYS A 215 76.42 -39.09 -7.23
CA LYS A 215 77.59 -39.84 -7.76
C LYS A 215 77.41 -41.24 -8.33
#